data_AF-A0A1Z3N7G6-F1
#
_entry.id   AF-A0A1Z3N7G6-F1
#
_cell.length_a   1.000
_cell.length_b   1.000
_cell.length_c   1.000
_cell.angle_alpha   90.00
_cell.angle_beta   90.00
_cell.angle_gamma   90.00
#
_symmetry.space_group_name_H-M   'P 1'
#
loop_
_entity.id
_entity.type
_entity.pdbx_description
1 polymer ?
#
loop_
_entity_poly.entity_id
_entity_poly.type
_entity_poly.pdbx_seq_one_letter_code
_entity_poly.pdbx_strand_id
1 'polypeptide(L)'
;MSQQRIQATAGSDHVEYGTADIRSYSPREVLIKSLQKLGMFWGLAIFSILLPVVHFVLTPLFFILGIYLSVRARKFRHEILSGSIHCPHCKTPVTIGKAAFFEEHTEICQNCASVVRISIPET
;
A
#
# COMPACT_ATOMS: atom_id res chain seq x y z
N MET A 1 -12.00 -10.97 4.66
CA MET A 1 -10.76 -11.53 4.09
C MET A 1 -11.20 -12.34 2.88
N SER A 2 -10.73 -11.98 1.69
CA SER A 2 -11.12 -12.66 0.45
C SER A 2 -9.83 -13.17 -0.19
N GLN A 3 -9.71 -14.50 -0.30
CA GLN A 3 -8.59 -15.13 -0.97
C GLN A 3 -8.78 -14.94 -2.46
N GLN A 4 -7.91 -14.16 -3.09
CA GLN A 4 -7.94 -13.93 -4.53
C GLN A 4 -6.79 -14.66 -5.20
N ARG A 5 -7.05 -15.23 -6.38
CA ARG A 5 -6.00 -15.79 -7.22
C ARG A 5 -5.13 -14.64 -7.73
N ILE A 6 -3.83 -14.74 -7.50
CA ILE A 6 -2.84 -13.79 -8.01
C ILE A 6 -1.95 -14.51 -9.01
N GLN A 7 -1.51 -13.78 -10.03
CA GLN A 7 -0.58 -14.28 -11.04
C GLN A 7 0.82 -13.76 -10.68
N ALA A 8 1.81 -14.64 -10.75
CA ALA A 8 3.20 -14.29 -10.61
C ALA A 8 3.90 -14.47 -11.94
N THR A 9 4.52 -13.40 -12.42
CA THR A 9 5.35 -13.38 -13.63
C THR A 9 6.74 -12.92 -13.23
N ALA A 10 7.74 -13.79 -13.34
CA ALA A 10 9.13 -13.34 -13.42
C ALA A 10 9.46 -13.02 -14.88
N GLY A 11 10.60 -12.40 -15.20
CA GLY A 11 11.01 -12.08 -16.58
C GLY A 11 11.25 -13.28 -17.53
N SER A 12 10.47 -14.36 -17.39
CA SER A 12 10.41 -15.59 -18.16
C SER A 12 8.96 -15.78 -18.67
N ASP A 13 8.77 -16.40 -19.83
CA ASP A 13 7.44 -16.70 -20.43
C ASP A 13 6.52 -17.63 -19.60
N HIS A 14 6.95 -18.03 -18.39
CA HIS A 14 6.19 -18.89 -17.50
C HIS A 14 5.43 -18.09 -16.44
N VAL A 15 4.09 -18.15 -16.52
CA VAL A 15 3.17 -17.61 -15.51
C VAL A 15 2.86 -18.72 -14.51
N GLU A 16 3.11 -18.47 -13.22
CA GLU A 16 2.64 -19.35 -12.16
C GLU A 16 1.50 -18.69 -11.37
N TYR A 17 0.49 -19.50 -11.06
CA TYR A 17 -0.68 -19.08 -10.30
C TYR A 17 -0.47 -19.41 -8.83
N GLY A 18 -0.71 -18.42 -7.97
CA GLY A 18 -0.70 -18.60 -6.53
C GLY A 18 -1.94 -18.00 -5.87
N THR A 19 -1.99 -18.09 -4.55
CA THR A 19 -3.06 -17.49 -3.76
C THR A 19 -2.48 -16.44 -2.83
N ALA A 20 -3.11 -15.27 -2.80
CA ALA A 20 -2.83 -14.24 -1.81
C ALA A 20 -4.11 -13.86 -1.07
N ASP A 21 -3.95 -13.68 0.23
CA ASP A 21 -4.98 -13.06 1.06
C ASP A 21 -4.89 -11.55 0.88
N ILE A 22 -5.81 -11.03 0.06
CA ILE A 22 -5.95 -9.61 -0.17
C ILE A 22 -6.99 -9.08 0.82
N ARG A 23 -6.58 -8.09 1.62
CA ARG A 23 -7.53 -7.28 2.38
C ARG A 23 -7.93 -6.10 1.53
N SER A 24 -9.15 -6.14 1.01
CA SER A 24 -9.82 -4.92 0.60
C SER A 24 -10.18 -4.13 1.86
N TYR A 25 -9.63 -2.92 1.97
CA TYR A 25 -10.09 -2.00 2.99
C TYR A 25 -11.40 -1.39 2.54
N SER A 26 -12.39 -1.38 3.42
CA SER A 26 -13.65 -0.74 3.08
C SER A 26 -13.42 0.77 2.89
N PRO A 27 -14.17 1.43 1.99
CA PRO A 27 -14.03 2.87 1.80
C PRO A 27 -14.23 3.65 3.10
N ARG A 28 -15.04 3.14 4.04
CA ARG A 28 -15.21 3.71 5.39
C ARG A 28 -13.95 3.61 6.25
N GLU A 29 -13.28 2.46 6.28
CA GLU A 29 -12.03 2.29 7.07
C GLU A 29 -10.91 3.19 6.56
N VAL A 30 -10.77 3.32 5.24
CA VAL A 30 -9.82 4.24 4.62
C VAL A 30 -10.17 5.69 4.95
N LEU A 31 -11.47 6.04 4.92
CA LEU A 31 -11.93 7.38 5.27
C LEU A 31 -11.60 7.71 6.73
N ILE A 32 -11.90 6.81 7.67
CA ILE A 32 -11.64 6.99 9.11
C ILE A 32 -10.14 7.18 9.36
N LYS A 33 -9.29 6.32 8.79
CA LYS A 33 -7.82 6.47 8.92
C LYS A 33 -7.32 7.78 8.31
N SER A 34 -7.85 8.18 7.16
CA SER A 34 -7.48 9.44 6.51
C SER A 34 -7.93 10.66 7.32
N LEU A 35 -9.11 10.60 7.95
CA LEU A 35 -9.67 11.67 8.75
C LEU A 35 -8.94 11.80 10.09
N GLN A 36 -8.50 10.69 10.69
CA GLN A 36 -7.68 10.70 11.89
C GLN A 36 -6.33 11.40 11.64
N LYS A 37 -5.66 11.07 10.51
CA LYS A 37 -4.43 11.77 10.13
C LYS A 37 -4.69 13.25 9.82
N LEU A 38 -5.76 13.56 9.10
CA LEU A 38 -6.16 14.94 8.80
C LEU A 38 -6.37 15.75 10.09
N GLY A 39 -7.16 15.21 11.03
CA GLY A 39 -7.45 15.84 12.32
C GLY A 39 -6.19 16.07 13.15
N MET A 40 -5.23 15.16 13.13
CA MET A 40 -3.94 15.33 13.82
C MET A 40 -3.14 16.51 13.24
N PHE A 41 -2.98 16.59 11.92
CA PHE A 41 -2.26 17.68 11.26
C PHE A 41 -2.99 19.02 11.38
N TRP A 42 -4.32 19.02 11.32
CA TRP A 42 -5.12 20.23 11.52
C TRP A 42 -5.10 20.69 12.98
N GLY A 43 -5.07 19.78 13.95
CA GLY A 43 -4.86 20.11 15.36
C GLY A 43 -3.50 20.79 15.57
N LEU A 44 -2.43 20.27 14.95
CA LEU A 44 -1.11 20.90 14.93
C LEU A 44 -1.12 22.28 14.25
N ALA A 45 -1.87 22.44 13.16
CA ALA A 45 -2.04 23.73 12.49
C ALA A 45 -2.70 24.76 13.41
N ILE A 46 -3.79 24.39 14.09
CA ILE A 46 -4.48 25.25 15.06
C ILE A 46 -3.56 25.59 16.23
N PHE A 47 -2.83 24.61 16.77
CA PHE A 47 -1.88 24.84 17.85
C PHE A 47 -0.76 25.81 17.43
N SER A 48 -0.34 25.76 16.16
CA SER A 48 0.71 26.64 15.64
C SER A 48 0.32 28.13 15.67
N ILE A 49 -0.97 28.48 15.74
CA ILE A 49 -1.47 29.85 15.88
C ILE A 49 -0.96 30.51 17.17
N LEU A 50 -0.70 29.72 18.22
CA LEU A 50 -0.12 30.20 19.48
C LEU A 50 1.32 30.71 19.33
N LEU A 51 1.95 30.52 18.17
CA LEU A 51 3.32 30.93 17.86
C LEU A 51 3.33 32.09 16.84
N PRO A 52 3.32 33.36 17.28
CA PRO A 52 3.07 34.54 16.43
C PRO A 52 4.04 34.69 15.26
N VAL A 53 5.28 34.24 15.40
CA VAL A 53 6.29 34.35 14.34
C VAL A 53 6.17 33.24 13.30
N VAL A 54 5.96 32.00 13.75
CA VAL A 54 6.05 30.81 12.88
C VAL A 54 4.68 30.32 12.38
N HIS A 55 3.56 30.79 12.93
CA HIS A 55 2.22 30.38 12.48
C HIS A 55 1.95 30.70 11.01
N PHE A 56 2.52 31.79 10.48
CA PHE A 56 2.39 32.18 9.06
C PHE A 56 2.93 31.11 8.11
N VAL A 57 3.88 30.30 8.56
CA VAL A 57 4.47 29.22 7.76
C VAL A 57 3.90 27.86 8.18
N LEU A 58 3.84 27.58 9.48
CA LEU A 58 3.40 26.28 10.01
C LEU A 58 1.93 26.00 9.72
N THR A 59 1.05 26.99 9.85
CA THR A 59 -0.40 26.80 9.63
C THR A 59 -0.69 26.38 8.19
N PRO A 60 -0.28 27.13 7.14
CA PRO A 60 -0.53 26.71 5.77
C PRO A 60 0.22 25.41 5.42
N LEU A 61 1.43 25.20 5.94
CA LEU A 61 2.20 23.99 5.70
C LEU A 61 1.50 22.74 6.25
N PHE A 62 1.09 22.75 7.52
CA PHE A 62 0.38 21.63 8.13
C PHE A 62 -1.02 21.42 7.52
N PHE A 63 -1.70 22.49 7.12
CA PHE A 63 -2.98 22.40 6.45
C PHE A 63 -2.86 21.69 5.08
N ILE A 64 -1.91 22.11 4.25
CA ILE A 64 -1.64 21.50 2.94
C ILE A 64 -1.16 20.05 3.11
N LEU A 65 -0.22 19.79 4.02
CA LEU A 65 0.27 18.44 4.31
C LEU A 65 -0.85 17.50 4.76
N GLY A 66 -1.76 17.99 5.62
CA GLY A 66 -2.92 17.21 6.06
C GLY A 66 -3.79 16.78 4.88
N ILE A 67 -4.15 17.72 3.99
CA ILE A 67 -4.95 17.42 2.79
C ILE A 67 -4.20 16.45 1.87
N TYR A 68 -2.93 16.72 1.58
CA TYR A 68 -2.12 15.89 0.70
C TYR A 68 -1.99 14.45 1.21
N LEU A 69 -1.67 14.27 2.50
CA LEU A 69 -1.55 12.95 3.11
C LEU A 69 -2.90 12.23 3.20
N SER A 70 -4.00 12.95 3.42
CA SER A 70 -5.35 12.39 3.41
C SER A 70 -5.75 11.88 2.02
N VAL A 71 -5.50 12.68 0.97
CA VAL A 71 -5.74 12.26 -0.42
C VAL A 71 -4.84 11.08 -0.81
N ARG A 72 -3.56 11.10 -0.40
CA ARG A 72 -2.63 10.00 -0.64
C ARG A 72 -3.05 8.72 0.08
N ALA A 73 -3.54 8.83 1.33
CA ALA A 73 -4.04 7.70 2.11
C ALA A 73 -5.24 7.01 1.44
N ARG A 74 -6.07 7.75 0.69
CA ARG A 74 -7.21 7.17 -0.05
C ARG A 74 -6.80 6.28 -1.22
N LYS A 75 -5.57 6.38 -1.71
CA LYS A 75 -5.06 5.51 -2.78
C LYS A 75 -4.70 4.11 -2.27
N PHE A 76 -4.54 3.91 -0.96
CA PHE A 76 -4.30 2.59 -0.35
C PHE A 76 -5.63 1.84 -0.15
N ARG A 77 -6.22 1.33 -1.23
CA ARG A 77 -7.48 0.56 -1.16
C ARG A 77 -7.29 -0.93 -0.94
N HIS A 78 -6.15 -1.47 -1.35
CA HIS A 78 -5.84 -2.90 -1.25
C HIS A 78 -4.51 -3.08 -0.53
N GLU A 79 -4.48 -3.96 0.46
CA GLU A 79 -3.25 -4.37 1.14
C GLU A 79 -3.16 -5.89 1.05
N ILE A 80 -2.03 -6.40 0.54
CA ILE A 80 -1.71 -7.82 0.64
C ILE A 80 -1.38 -8.07 2.11
N LEU A 81 -2.14 -8.97 2.76
CA LEU A 81 -1.85 -9.37 4.14
C LEU A 81 -0.71 -10.38 4.16
N SER A 82 -0.81 -11.39 3.31
CA SER A 82 0.19 -12.44 3.09
C SER A 82 -0.23 -13.22 1.85
N GLY A 83 0.75 -13.73 1.11
CA GLY A 83 0.51 -14.65 0.00
C GLY A 83 1.66 -15.63 -0.11
N SER A 84 1.38 -16.81 -0.62
CA SER A 84 2.42 -17.78 -0.95
C SER A 84 2.33 -18.06 -2.44
N ILE A 85 3.42 -17.77 -3.15
CA ILE A 85 3.54 -18.09 -4.56
C ILE A 85 4.78 -18.95 -4.73
N HIS A 86 4.76 -19.85 -5.70
CA HIS A 86 5.97 -20.51 -6.15
C HIS A 86 6.68 -19.59 -7.15
N CYS A 87 8.00 -19.52 -7.08
CA CYS A 87 8.76 -18.76 -8.05
C CYS A 87 8.69 -19.49 -9.42
N PRO A 88 8.29 -18.82 -10.51
CA PRO A 88 8.19 -19.47 -11.82
C PRO A 88 9.54 -19.95 -12.36
N HIS A 89 10.65 -19.45 -11.83
CA HIS A 89 12.00 -19.83 -12.25
C HIS A 89 12.57 -21.01 -11.45
N CYS A 90 12.41 -21.02 -10.12
CA CYS A 90 13.06 -22.02 -9.25
C CYS A 90 12.08 -22.91 -8.46
N LYS A 91 10.76 -22.70 -8.62
CA LYS A 91 9.66 -23.40 -7.92
C LYS A 91 9.72 -23.37 -6.39
N THR A 92 10.65 -22.60 -5.83
CA THR A 92 10.78 -22.41 -4.39
C THR A 92 9.63 -21.51 -3.89
N PRO A 93 9.03 -21.81 -2.73
CA PRO A 93 7.99 -20.95 -2.17
C PRO A 93 8.57 -19.57 -1.82
N VAL A 94 7.95 -18.52 -2.34
CA VAL A 94 8.22 -17.12 -2.03
C VAL A 94 7.07 -16.61 -1.18
N THR A 95 7.39 -16.26 0.06
CA THR A 95 6.43 -15.67 0.99
C THR A 95 6.31 -14.18 0.70
N ILE A 96 5.13 -13.74 0.29
CA ILE A 96 4.83 -12.32 0.06
C ILE A 96 4.49 -11.69 1.40
N GLY A 97 5.31 -10.72 1.80
CA GLY A 97 5.09 -9.95 3.02
C GLY A 97 3.91 -8.98 2.89
N LYS A 98 3.56 -8.36 4.03
CA LYS A 98 2.51 -7.35 4.07
C LYS A 98 2.92 -6.11 3.27
N ALA A 99 2.24 -5.84 2.17
CA ALA A 99 2.55 -4.72 1.29
C ALA A 99 1.30 -4.02 0.74
N ALA A 100 1.42 -2.72 0.51
CA ALA A 100 0.37 -1.93 -0.14
C ALA A 100 0.25 -2.35 -1.60
N PHE A 101 -0.93 -2.84 -2.00
CA PHE A 101 -1.19 -3.28 -3.36
C PHE A 101 -1.86 -2.15 -4.13
N PHE A 102 -1.12 -1.55 -5.05
CA PHE A 102 -1.64 -0.48 -5.91
C PHE A 102 -2.15 -1.04 -7.25
N GLU A 103 -1.34 -1.83 -7.94
CA GLU A 103 -1.61 -2.36 -9.29
C GLU A 103 -0.67 -3.53 -9.60
N GLU A 104 0.61 -3.36 -9.29
CA GLU A 104 1.66 -4.37 -9.35
C GLU A 104 2.44 -4.39 -8.03
N HIS A 105 2.72 -5.57 -7.48
CA HIS A 105 3.65 -5.73 -6.36
C HIS A 105 4.85 -6.53 -6.83
N THR A 106 6.05 -6.04 -6.55
CA THR A 106 7.28 -6.68 -6.98
C THR A 106 8.03 -7.20 -5.76
N GLU A 107 8.33 -8.50 -5.76
CA GLU A 107 9.15 -9.15 -4.75
C GLU A 107 10.35 -9.82 -5.40
N ILE A 108 11.47 -9.87 -4.67
CA ILE A 108 12.68 -10.56 -5.13
C ILE A 108 12.69 -11.95 -4.51
N CYS A 109 12.78 -12.99 -5.35
CA CYS A 109 12.94 -14.34 -4.86
C CYS A 109 14.31 -14.49 -4.18
N GLN A 110 14.34 -14.82 -2.89
CA GLN A 110 15.58 -14.97 -2.13
C GLN A 110 16.47 -16.14 -2.61
N ASN A 111 15.90 -17.11 -3.33
CA ASN A 111 16.63 -18.29 -3.79
C ASN A 111 17.29 -18.10 -5.16
N CYS A 112 16.62 -17.42 -6.11
CA CYS A 112 17.13 -17.22 -7.47
C CYS A 112 17.45 -15.75 -7.81
N ALA A 113 17.25 -14.83 -6.87
CA ALA A 113 17.38 -13.38 -7.05
C ALA A 113 16.58 -12.80 -8.24
N SER A 114 15.61 -13.57 -8.77
CA SER A 114 14.75 -13.09 -9.86
C SER A 114 13.68 -12.15 -9.32
N VAL A 115 13.37 -11.13 -10.11
CA VAL A 115 12.31 -10.17 -9.84
C VAL A 115 10.98 -10.81 -10.23
N VAL A 116 10.14 -11.11 -9.25
CA VAL A 116 8.81 -11.69 -9.44
C VAL A 116 7.78 -10.57 -9.32
N ARG A 117 7.09 -10.31 -10.42
CA ARG A 117 5.98 -9.34 -10.49
C ARG A 117 4.68 -10.06 -10.21
N ILE A 118 3.91 -9.52 -9.28
CA ILE A 118 2.63 -10.06 -8.85
C ILE A 118 1.53 -9.12 -9.33
N SER A 119 0.64 -9.62 -10.18
CA SER A 119 -0.53 -8.91 -10.69
C SER A 119 -1.81 -9.69 -10.40
N ILE A 120 -2.94 -8.97 -10.33
CA ILE A 120 -4.26 -9.60 -10.28
C ILE A 120 -4.63 -10.00 -11.71
N PRO A 121 -5.10 -11.23 -11.98
CA PRO A 121 -5.65 -11.59 -13.28
C PRO A 121 -6.85 -10.70 -13.57
N GLU A 122 -6.69 -9.82 -14.56
CA GLU A 122 -7.81 -9.15 -15.21
C GLU A 122 -8.68 -10.23 -15.87
N THR A 123 -9.90 -10.39 -15.33
CA THR A 123 -10.93 -11.34 -15.79
C THR A 123 -11.54 -10.90 -17.11
#